data_AF-A0A537PRF8-F1
#
_entry.id   AF-A0A537PRF8-F1
#
_cell.length_a   1.000
_cell.length_b   1.000
_cell.length_c   1.000
_cell.angle_alpha   90.00
_cell.angle_beta   90.00
_cell.angle_gamma   90.00
#
_symmetry.space_group_name_H-M   'P 1'
#
loop_
_entity.id
_entity.type
_entity.pdbx_description
1 polymer ?
#
loop_
_entity_poly.entity_id
_entity_poly.type
_entity_poly.pdbx_seq_one_letter_code
_entity_poly.pdbx_strand_id
1 'polypeptide(L)'
;MIRTTATAAAFLALAATLPAPQANAQETLGGAIGGAILGGAIGGAITGRAGGAAAGALIGGATGAMIGAQAERRRGYYWWQQRCYYRYHSGEYMLVQPDYCY
;
A
#
# COMPACT_ATOMS: atom_id res chain seq x y z
N MET A 1 -7.60 -5.97 31.75
CA MET A 1 -7.96 -5.96 30.31
C MET A 1 -7.50 -4.69 29.58
N ILE A 2 -7.53 -3.49 30.21
CA ILE A 2 -7.02 -2.24 29.60
C ILE A 2 -5.48 -2.19 29.52
N ARG A 3 -4.77 -2.82 30.45
CA ARG A 3 -3.29 -2.90 30.44
C ARG A 3 -2.75 -3.71 29.25
N THR A 4 -3.45 -4.78 28.87
CA THR A 4 -3.05 -5.67 27.77
C THR A 4 -3.32 -5.06 26.39
N THR A 5 -4.35 -4.20 26.28
CA THR A 5 -4.60 -3.43 25.04
C THR A 5 -3.56 -2.33 24.85
N ALA A 6 -3.11 -1.70 25.94
CA ALA A 6 -2.03 -0.71 25.88
C ALA A 6 -0.69 -1.31 25.45
N THR A 7 -0.34 -2.51 25.95
CA THR A 7 0.86 -3.21 25.52
C THR A 7 0.78 -3.68 24.07
N ALA A 8 -0.38 -4.18 23.62
CA ALA A 8 -0.58 -4.58 22.23
C ALA A 8 -0.47 -3.40 21.25
N ALA A 9 -1.04 -2.25 21.62
CA ALA A 9 -0.92 -1.02 20.84
C ALA A 9 0.52 -0.50 20.80
N ALA A 10 1.26 -0.57 21.91
CA ALA A 10 2.67 -0.20 21.98
C ALA A 10 3.55 -1.12 21.11
N PHE A 11 3.27 -2.43 21.11
CA PHE A 11 3.96 -3.39 20.24
C PHE A 11 3.68 -3.15 18.75
N LEU A 12 2.42 -2.84 18.40
CA LEU A 12 2.04 -2.47 17.02
C LEU A 12 2.69 -1.17 16.57
N ALA A 13 2.74 -0.17 17.44
CA ALA A 13 3.43 1.09 17.16
C ALA A 13 4.94 0.90 17.01
N LEU A 14 5.56 0.05 17.84
CA LEU A 14 6.98 -0.26 17.74
C LEU A 14 7.28 -1.08 16.47
N ALA A 15 6.42 -2.02 16.10
CA ALA A 15 6.57 -2.79 14.87
C ALA A 15 6.43 -1.94 13.60
N ALA A 16 5.64 -0.85 13.65
CA ALA A 16 5.53 0.12 12.56
C ALA A 16 6.82 0.94 12.33
N THR A 17 7.74 0.94 13.31
CA THR A 17 9.05 1.60 13.17
C THR A 17 10.12 0.69 12.55
N LEU A 18 9.83 -0.61 12.39
CA LEU A 18 10.75 -1.53 11.73
C LEU A 18 10.83 -1.16 10.23
N PRO A 19 12.03 -0.99 9.67
CA PRO A 19 12.18 -0.68 8.25
C PRO A 19 11.69 -1.87 7.42
N ALA A 20 10.52 -1.72 6.81
CA ALA A 20 9.98 -2.67 5.85
C ALA A 20 10.91 -2.75 4.63
N PRO A 21 11.20 -3.94 4.07
CA PRO A 21 12.05 -4.06 2.88
C PRO A 21 11.47 -3.22 1.73
N GLN A 22 12.29 -2.31 1.22
CA GLN A 22 11.85 -0.95 0.89
C GLN A 22 11.45 -0.72 -0.57
N ALA A 23 11.63 -1.68 -1.46
CA ALA A 23 11.45 -1.38 -2.88
C ALA A 23 10.00 -1.68 -3.35
N ASN A 24 9.44 -2.86 -3.05
CA ASN A 24 8.11 -3.36 -3.55
C ASN A 24 6.97 -3.16 -2.58
N ALA A 25 7.31 -3.01 -1.31
CA ALA A 25 6.33 -2.84 -0.27
C ALA A 25 5.69 -1.46 -0.35
N GLN A 26 6.39 -0.39 -0.75
CA GLN A 26 5.92 0.98 -0.55
C GLN A 26 4.56 1.30 -1.19
N GLU A 27 4.30 0.84 -2.42
CA GLU A 27 3.04 1.13 -3.15
C GLU A 27 1.93 0.17 -2.76
N THR A 28 2.27 -1.11 -2.58
CA THR A 28 1.40 -2.13 -2.01
C THR A 28 0.94 -1.74 -0.60
N LEU A 29 1.87 -1.31 0.24
CA LEU A 29 1.68 -0.87 1.62
C LEU A 29 0.99 0.48 1.67
N GLY A 30 1.30 1.40 0.75
CA GLY A 30 0.59 2.68 0.62
C GLY A 30 -0.88 2.47 0.29
N GLY A 31 -1.17 1.60 -0.67
CA GLY A 31 -2.53 1.16 -0.98
C GLY A 31 -3.18 0.44 0.21
N ALA A 32 -2.46 -0.45 0.90
CA ALA A 32 -2.98 -1.19 2.05
C ALA A 32 -3.31 -0.28 3.24
N ILE A 33 -2.41 0.63 3.60
CA ILE A 33 -2.61 1.56 4.72
C ILE A 33 -3.73 2.55 4.37
N GLY A 34 -3.70 3.13 3.16
CA GLY A 34 -4.73 4.06 2.71
C GLY A 34 -6.11 3.41 2.69
N GLY A 35 -6.20 2.20 2.15
CA GLY A 35 -7.42 1.41 2.14
C GLY A 35 -7.89 1.00 3.53
N ALA A 36 -6.98 0.66 4.45
CA ALA A 36 -7.34 0.28 5.81
C ALA A 36 -7.86 1.46 6.64
N ILE A 37 -7.22 2.63 6.53
CA ILE A 37 -7.67 3.84 7.22
C ILE A 37 -9.06 4.24 6.70
N LEU A 38 -9.21 4.31 5.37
CA LEU A 38 -10.47 4.74 4.77
C LEU A 38 -11.59 3.73 5.02
N GLY A 39 -11.32 2.44 4.81
CA GLY A 39 -12.27 1.37 5.05
C GLY A 39 -12.67 1.28 6.53
N GLY A 40 -11.74 1.48 7.45
CA GLY A 40 -12.04 1.48 8.88
C GLY A 40 -12.82 2.70 9.34
N ALA A 41 -12.52 3.89 8.81
CA ALA A 41 -13.29 5.09 9.08
C ALA A 41 -14.75 4.94 8.60
N ILE A 42 -14.94 4.45 7.37
CA ILE A 42 -16.27 4.24 6.78
C ILE A 42 -17.02 3.14 7.53
N GLY A 43 -16.39 1.99 7.77
CA GLY A 43 -17.01 0.87 8.50
C GLY A 43 -17.36 1.23 9.94
N GLY A 44 -16.56 2.05 10.61
CA GLY A 44 -16.85 2.60 11.93
C GLY A 44 -17.99 3.61 11.91
N ALA A 45 -18.02 4.51 10.93
CA ALA A 45 -19.05 5.52 10.79
C ALA A 45 -20.44 4.92 10.46
N ILE A 46 -20.49 3.91 9.59
CA ILE A 46 -21.76 3.27 9.20
C ILE A 46 -22.32 2.41 10.34
N THR A 47 -21.46 1.65 11.02
CA THR A 47 -21.93 0.68 12.04
C THR A 47 -22.00 1.26 13.44
N GLY A 48 -21.36 2.41 13.68
CA GLY A 48 -21.20 3.01 15.02
C GLY A 48 -20.39 2.14 15.98
N ARG A 49 -19.67 1.12 15.49
CA ARG A 49 -19.02 0.08 16.31
C ARG A 49 -17.58 -0.15 15.86
N ALA A 50 -16.71 -0.42 16.84
CA ALA A 50 -15.31 -0.79 16.58
C ALA A 50 -15.18 -2.04 15.69
N GLY A 51 -16.14 -2.97 15.74
CA GLY A 51 -16.17 -4.14 14.87
C GLY A 51 -16.34 -3.81 13.39
N GLY A 52 -17.17 -2.82 13.04
CA GLY A 52 -17.30 -2.37 11.65
C GLY A 52 -16.08 -1.61 11.18
N ALA A 53 -15.40 -0.87 12.06
CA ALA A 53 -14.12 -0.24 11.75
C ALA A 53 -13.02 -1.28 11.49
N ALA A 54 -12.93 -2.33 12.32
CA ALA A 54 -11.96 -3.40 12.10
C ALA A 54 -12.24 -4.17 10.79
N ALA A 55 -13.50 -4.53 10.54
CA ALA A 55 -13.88 -5.22 9.30
C ALA A 55 -13.60 -4.36 8.06
N GLY A 56 -13.98 -3.08 8.11
CA GLY A 56 -13.73 -2.13 7.03
C GLY A 56 -12.24 -1.90 6.80
N ALA A 57 -11.43 -1.82 7.85
CA ALA A 57 -9.99 -1.66 7.72
C ALA A 57 -9.31 -2.89 7.10
N LEU A 58 -9.73 -4.09 7.48
CA LEU A 58 -9.20 -5.32 6.89
C LEU A 58 -9.55 -5.45 5.41
N ILE A 59 -10.82 -5.19 5.06
CA ILE A 59 -11.29 -5.28 3.67
C ILE A 59 -10.64 -4.19 2.81
N GLY A 60 -10.68 -2.94 3.28
CA GLY A 60 -10.09 -1.81 2.58
C GLY A 60 -8.57 -1.96 2.43
N GLY A 61 -7.89 -2.45 3.47
CA GLY A 61 -6.45 -2.67 3.43
C GLY A 61 -6.03 -3.82 2.53
N ALA A 62 -6.74 -4.95 2.55
CA ALA A 62 -6.47 -6.05 1.62
C ALA A 62 -6.71 -5.60 0.17
N THR A 63 -7.79 -4.88 -0.10
CA THR A 63 -8.12 -4.38 -1.44
C THR A 63 -7.08 -3.38 -1.93
N GLY A 64 -6.70 -2.43 -1.08
CA GLY A 64 -5.67 -1.44 -1.41
C GLY A 64 -4.28 -2.07 -1.60
N ALA A 65 -3.95 -3.12 -0.85
CA ALA A 65 -2.73 -3.90 -1.06
C ALA A 65 -2.73 -4.58 -2.43
N MET A 66 -3.83 -5.25 -2.80
CA MET A 66 -3.94 -5.91 -4.10
C MET A 66 -3.83 -4.92 -5.25
N ILE A 67 -4.48 -3.75 -5.15
CA ILE A 67 -4.39 -2.70 -6.16
C ILE A 67 -2.97 -2.15 -6.24
N GLY A 68 -2.32 -1.87 -5.12
CA GLY A 68 -0.93 -1.41 -5.09
C GLY A 68 0.04 -2.43 -5.69
N ALA A 69 -0.13 -3.71 -5.38
CA ALA A 69 0.68 -4.80 -5.96
C ALA A 69 0.44 -4.94 -7.47
N GLN A 70 -0.81 -4.77 -7.92
CA GLN A 70 -1.16 -4.86 -9.33
C GLN A 70 -0.75 -3.62 -10.11
N ALA A 71 -0.76 -2.44 -9.49
CA ALA A 71 -0.23 -1.20 -10.05
C ALA A 71 1.29 -1.32 -10.24
N GLU A 72 2.00 -1.91 -9.28
CA GLU A 72 3.43 -2.18 -9.40
C GLU A 72 3.73 -3.19 -10.53
N ARG A 73 2.93 -4.26 -10.65
CA ARG A 73 3.03 -5.21 -11.78
C ARG A 73 2.76 -4.56 -13.14
N ARG A 74 1.90 -3.53 -13.18
CA ARG A 74 1.50 -2.83 -14.41
C ARG A 74 2.41 -1.65 -14.76
N ARG A 75 3.41 -1.32 -13.94
CA ARG A 75 4.43 -0.30 -14.27
C ARG A 75 5.43 -0.87 -15.27
N GLY A 76 4.94 -1.05 -16.49
CA GLY A 76 5.73 -1.30 -17.68
C GLY A 76 6.19 0.01 -18.34
N TYR A 77 7.03 -0.18 -19.36
CA TYR A 77 7.56 0.81 -20.29
C TYR A 77 6.64 2.03 -20.51
N TYR A 78 7.18 3.23 -20.30
CA TYR A 78 6.49 4.51 -20.42
C TYR A 78 7.17 5.38 -21.49
N TRP A 79 6.38 5.85 -22.46
CA TRP A 79 6.88 6.70 -23.54
C TRP A 79 6.78 8.18 -23.16
N TRP A 80 7.91 8.90 -23.22
CA TRP A 80 7.95 10.32 -22.91
C TRP A 80 9.04 11.05 -23.70
N GLN A 81 8.72 12.23 -24.25
CA GLN A 81 9.65 13.04 -25.07
C GLN A 81 10.44 12.22 -26.11
N GLN A 82 9.74 11.43 -26.94
CA GLN A 82 10.32 10.55 -27.96
C GLN A 82 11.31 9.49 -27.43
N ARG A 83 11.26 9.18 -26.13
CA ARG A 83 12.12 8.21 -25.49
C ARG A 83 11.30 7.23 -24.65
N CYS A 84 11.72 5.97 -24.67
CA CYS A 84 11.10 4.93 -23.86
C CYS A 84 11.83 4.85 -22.51
N TYR A 85 11.07 4.93 -21.42
CA TYR A 85 11.57 4.82 -20.06
C TYR A 85 10.98 3.58 -19.40
N TYR A 86 11.82 2.77 -18.80
CA TYR A 86 11.40 1.67 -17.95
C TYR A 86 11.58 2.09 -16.51
N ARG A 87 10.49 2.03 -15.74
CA ARG A 87 10.54 2.26 -14.31
C ARG A 87 10.95 0.95 -13.64
N TYR A 88 12.19 0.90 -13.18
CA TYR A 88 12.63 -0.23 -12.39
C TYR A 88 11.95 -0.24 -11.04
N HIS A 89 11.94 -1.43 -10.46
CA HIS A 89 11.38 -1.69 -9.16
C HIS A 89 12.03 -0.82 -8.04
N SER A 90 13.27 -0.37 -8.24
CA SER A 90 13.96 0.57 -7.35
C SER A 90 13.40 2.01 -7.39
N GLY A 91 12.41 2.29 -8.25
CA GLY A 91 11.89 3.64 -8.50
C GLY A 91 12.72 4.46 -9.49
N GLU A 92 13.82 3.89 -10.00
CA GLU A 92 14.69 4.52 -10.98
C GLU A 92 14.10 4.41 -12.39
N TYR A 93 14.12 5.50 -13.14
CA TYR A 93 13.69 5.53 -14.53
C TYR A 93 14.91 5.37 -15.43
N MET A 94 15.02 4.21 -16.07
CA MET A 94 16.07 3.95 -17.04
C MET A 94 15.56 4.12 -18.45
N LEU A 95 16.41 4.69 -19.30
CA LEU A 95 16.16 4.72 -20.73
C LEU A 95 16.37 3.35 -21.34
N VAL A 96 15.37 2.94 -22.09
CA VAL A 96 15.32 1.65 -22.78
C VAL A 96 15.10 1.92 -24.26
N GLN A 97 15.48 0.95 -25.08
CA GLN A 97 15.35 1.07 -26.53
C GLN A 97 13.88 1.29 -26.90
N PRO A 98 13.61 2.18 -27.87
CA PRO A 98 12.25 2.55 -28.25
C PRO A 98 11.37 1.37 -28.69
N ASP A 99 11.98 0.29 -29.18
CA ASP A 99 11.28 -0.95 -29.58
C ASP A 99 10.57 -1.67 -28.43
N TYR A 100 10.95 -1.42 -27.17
CA TYR A 100 10.26 -2.00 -26.02
C TYR A 100 8.95 -1.29 -25.64
N CYS A 101 8.70 -0.10 -26.18
CA CYS A 101 7.46 0.65 -25.95
C CYS A 101 6.40 0.42 -27.05
N TYR A 102 6.68 -0.40 -28.07
CA TYR A 102 5.82 -0.66 -29.23
C TYR A 102 5.16 -2.04 -29.18
#